data_AF-B1V7Z0-F1
#
_entry.id   AF-B1V7Z0-F1
#
_cell.length_a   1.000
_cell.length_b   1.000
_cell.length_c   1.000
_cell.angle_alpha   90.00
_cell.angle_beta   90.00
_cell.angle_gamma   90.00
#
_symmetry.space_group_name_H-M   'P 1'
#
loop_
_entity.id
_entity.type
_entity.pdbx_description
1 polymer ?
#
loop_
_entity_poly.entity_id
_entity_poly.type
_entity_poly.pdbx_seq_one_letter_code
_entity_poly.pdbx_strand_id
1 'polypeptide(L)'
;MEILIILIVMTFGLYILNKESKKRKRSELSVEIFNPKYEYILTFITKDGVIRELKVFSDCKHENSDILNFYINKNLNGIELKENDKWIFIPLTEIKWYEVKEIIKDKTI
;
A
#
# COMPACT_ATOMS: atom_id res chain seq x y z
N MET A 1 27.24 19.93 22.27
CA MET A 1 26.48 18.68 22.00
C MET A 1 25.12 18.63 22.71
N GLU A 2 24.91 19.35 23.82
CA GLU A 2 23.64 19.30 24.57
C GLU A 2 22.43 19.89 23.81
N ILE A 3 22.63 20.96 23.03
CA ILE A 3 21.56 21.60 22.23
C ILE A 3 20.99 20.65 21.16
N LEU A 4 21.84 19.77 20.61
CA LEU A 4 21.46 18.83 19.55
C LEU A 4 20.56 17.71 20.10
N ILE A 5 20.78 17.29 21.35
CA ILE A 5 19.97 16.28 22.04
C ILE A 5 18.57 16.84 22.35
N ILE A 6 18.48 18.09 22.80
CA ILE A 6 17.19 18.74 23.11
C ILE A 6 16.31 18.84 21.86
N LEU A 7 16.90 19.17 20.71
CA LEU A 7 16.20 19.28 19.43
C LEU A 7 15.67 17.92 18.93
N ILE A 8 16.43 16.84 19.17
CA ILE A 8 16.02 15.47 18.84
C ILE A 8 14.87 15.01 19.75
N VAL A 9 14.92 15.32 21.05
CA VAL A 9 13.86 14.93 21.99
C VAL A 9 12.55 15.70 21.71
N MET A 10 12.63 16.99 21.39
CA MET A 10 11.43 17.78 21.06
C MET A 10 10.77 17.31 19.75
N THR A 11 11.55 16.94 18.74
CA THR A 11 11.02 16.44 17.46
C THR A 11 10.40 15.05 17.60
N PHE A 12 10.99 14.16 18.41
CA PHE A 12 10.39 12.87 18.73
C PHE A 12 9.10 13.00 19.56
N GLY A 13 9.06 13.91 20.54
CA GLY A 13 7.86 14.19 21.33
C GLY A 13 6.70 14.68 20.46
N LEU A 14 6.95 15.61 19.54
CA LEU A 14 5.97 16.08 18.56
C LEU A 14 5.51 14.98 17.59
N TYR A 15 6.41 14.09 17.17
CA TYR A 15 6.07 12.98 16.27
C TYR A 15 5.13 11.96 16.94
N ILE A 16 5.39 11.61 18.20
CA ILE A 16 4.53 10.70 18.97
C ILE A 16 3.16 11.35 19.24
N LEU A 17 3.14 12.62 19.65
CA LEU A 17 1.89 13.35 19.91
C LEU A 17 1.03 13.50 18.64
N ASN A 18 1.66 13.71 17.47
CA ASN A 18 0.97 13.79 16.18
C ASN A 18 0.42 12.42 15.73
N LYS A 19 1.09 11.32 16.08
CA LYS A 19 0.63 9.96 15.78
C LYS A 19 -0.55 9.57 16.67
N GLU A 20 -0.55 9.99 17.94
CA GLU A 20 -1.68 9.79 18.86
C GLU A 20 -2.87 10.69 18.53
N SER A 21 -2.65 11.95 18.15
CA SER A 21 -3.74 12.84 17.72
C SER A 21 -4.38 12.39 16.40
N LYS A 22 -3.59 11.85 15.45
CA LYS A 22 -4.11 11.19 14.25
C LYS A 22 -4.87 9.90 14.57
N LYS A 23 -4.50 9.15 15.61
CA LYS A 23 -5.26 7.96 16.07
C LYS A 23 -6.58 8.34 16.75
N ARG A 24 -6.59 9.39 17.58
CA ARG A 24 -7.80 9.85 18.29
C ARG A 24 -8.80 10.61 17.41
N LYS A 25 -8.38 11.25 16.32
CA LYS A 25 -9.30 11.84 15.33
C LYS A 25 -9.91 10.83 14.35
N ARG A 26 -9.48 9.57 14.38
CA ARG A 26 -9.94 8.53 13.42
C ARG A 26 -11.19 7.79 13.88
N SER A 27 -11.76 8.10 15.05
CA SER A 27 -12.87 7.29 15.58
C SER A 27 -14.27 7.84 15.38
N GLU A 28 -14.49 9.01 14.77
CA GLU A 28 -15.87 9.57 14.77
C GLU A 28 -16.29 10.47 13.60
N LEU A 29 -15.49 10.65 12.55
CA LEU A 29 -15.90 11.44 11.38
C LEU A 29 -15.56 10.72 10.07
N SER A 30 -16.61 10.51 9.26
CA SER A 30 -16.66 10.01 7.89
C SER A 30 -16.28 8.54 7.65
N VAL A 31 -17.18 7.64 8.07
CA VAL A 31 -17.62 6.50 7.24
C VAL A 31 -18.52 7.05 6.10
N GLU A 32 -18.07 8.11 5.44
CA GLU A 32 -18.65 8.63 4.22
C GLU A 32 -17.67 8.28 3.10
N ILE A 33 -17.94 7.14 2.47
CA ILE A 33 -17.70 6.90 1.05
C ILE A 33 -16.25 7.17 0.59
N PHE A 34 -15.31 6.32 1.02
CA PHE A 34 -14.10 6.09 0.23
C PHE A 34 -14.52 5.33 -1.04
N ASN A 35 -14.98 6.05 -2.07
CA ASN A 35 -15.33 5.48 -3.38
C ASN A 35 -14.20 5.77 -4.37
N PRO A 36 -13.10 5.00 -4.31
CA PRO A 36 -11.96 5.21 -5.19
C PRO A 36 -12.38 5.06 -6.64
N LYS A 37 -12.04 6.05 -7.45
CA LYS A 37 -12.41 6.10 -8.87
C LYS A 37 -11.71 5.03 -9.70
N TYR A 38 -10.52 4.59 -9.26
CA TYR A 38 -9.69 3.63 -9.96
C TYR A 38 -9.40 2.42 -9.06
N GLU A 39 -9.60 1.23 -9.60
CA GLU A 39 -9.15 -0.04 -9.04
C GLU A 39 -8.07 -0.60 -9.97
N TYR A 40 -6.90 -0.85 -9.41
CA TYR A 40 -5.81 -1.51 -10.10
C TYR A 40 -5.69 -2.94 -9.57
N ILE A 41 -5.65 -3.91 -10.48
CA ILE A 41 -5.50 -5.33 -10.16
C ILE A 41 -4.18 -5.81 -10.75
N LEU A 42 -3.26 -6.21 -9.88
CA LEU A 42 -2.06 -6.94 -10.26
C LEU A 42 -2.38 -8.43 -10.19
N THR A 43 -2.35 -9.11 -11.33
CA THR A 43 -2.38 -10.57 -11.41
C THR A 43 -0.97 -11.06 -11.71
N PHE A 44 -0.47 -12.03 -10.94
CA PHE A 44 0.85 -12.60 -11.19
C PHE A 44 0.87 -14.12 -11.00
N ILE A 45 1.77 -14.76 -11.74
CA ILE A 45 1.97 -16.21 -11.75
C ILE A 45 3.38 -16.48 -11.24
N THR A 46 3.50 -17.26 -10.16
CA THR A 46 4.79 -17.71 -9.66
C THR A 46 5.32 -18.90 -10.47
N LYS A 47 6.62 -19.19 -10.37
CA LYS A 47 7.27 -20.28 -11.14
C LYS A 47 6.68 -21.66 -10.86
N ASP A 48 6.17 -21.87 -9.65
CA ASP A 48 5.43 -23.06 -9.23
C ASP A 48 3.99 -23.13 -9.81
N GLY A 49 3.57 -22.13 -10.58
CA GLY A 49 2.28 -22.07 -11.26
C GLY A 49 1.15 -21.48 -10.41
N VAL A 50 1.41 -21.01 -9.19
CA VAL A 50 0.38 -20.38 -8.36
C VAL A 50 0.03 -18.99 -8.90
N ILE A 51 -1.27 -18.73 -9.04
CA ILE A 51 -1.81 -17.45 -9.52
C ILE A 51 -2.31 -16.66 -8.31
N ARG A 52 -1.96 -15.37 -8.25
CA ARG A 52 -2.41 -14.45 -7.19
C ARG A 52 -2.87 -13.13 -7.78
N GLU A 53 -3.79 -12.50 -7.06
CA GLU A 53 -4.34 -11.20 -7.41
C GLU A 53 -4.23 -10.23 -6.23
N LEU A 54 -3.75 -9.02 -6.50
CA LEU A 54 -3.65 -7.94 -5.52
C LEU A 54 -4.36 -6.70 -6.04
N LYS A 55 -5.10 -6.05 -5.15
CA LYS A 55 -5.92 -4.87 -5.48
C LYS A 55 -5.37 -3.64 -4.80
N VAL A 56 -5.20 -2.56 -5.58
CA VAL A 56 -4.88 -1.23 -5.08
C VAL A 56 -5.96 -0.28 -5.57
N PHE A 57 -6.45 0.56 -4.67
CA PHE A 57 -7.46 1.54 -4.96
C PHE A 57 -6.84 2.94 -4.93
N SER A 58 -7.19 3.77 -5.92
CA SER A 58 -6.75 5.16 -5.98
C SER A 58 -7.88 6.09 -6.42
N ASP A 59 -7.85 7.32 -5.90
CA ASP A 59 -8.70 8.41 -6.35
C ASP A 59 -8.15 9.06 -7.63
N CYS A 60 -6.88 8.82 -7.96
CA CYS A 60 -6.17 9.38 -9.10
C CYS A 60 -5.75 8.29 -10.09
N LYS A 61 -5.67 8.67 -11.37
CA LYS A 61 -5.10 7.81 -12.40
C LYS A 61 -3.58 7.77 -12.28
N HIS A 62 -3.00 6.58 -12.34
CA HIS A 62 -1.57 6.35 -12.36
C HIS A 62 -1.14 5.62 -13.63
N GLU A 63 0.11 5.82 -14.04
CA GLU A 63 0.71 4.97 -15.07
C GLU A 63 0.96 3.55 -14.54
N ASN A 64 0.95 2.56 -15.44
CA ASN A 64 1.14 1.16 -15.07
C ASN A 64 2.52 0.88 -14.44
N SER A 65 3.55 1.63 -14.81
CA SER A 65 4.89 1.58 -14.20
C SER A 65 4.87 2.06 -12.75
N ASP A 66 4.14 3.14 -12.48
CA ASP A 66 4.03 3.72 -11.16
C ASP A 66 3.19 2.86 -10.23
N ILE A 67 2.10 2.27 -10.74
CA ILE A 67 1.23 1.44 -9.91
C ILE A 67 1.92 0.16 -9.45
N LEU A 68 2.81 -0.42 -10.25
CA LEU A 68 3.63 -1.58 -9.85
C LEU A 68 4.44 -1.32 -8.59
N ASN A 69 4.92 -0.09 -8.40
CA ASN A 69 5.67 0.29 -7.20
C ASN A 69 4.85 0.20 -5.90
N PHE A 70 3.51 0.21 -5.97
CA PHE A 70 2.66 0.05 -4.79
C PHE A 70 2.57 -1.40 -4.32
N TYR A 71 2.79 -2.37 -5.22
CA TYR A 71 2.77 -3.79 -4.89
C TYR A 71 4.14 -4.32 -4.43
N ILE A 72 5.22 -3.64 -4.82
CA ILE A 72 6.58 -4.12 -4.61
C ILE A 72 7.22 -3.44 -3.40
N ASN A 73 7.62 -4.24 -2.41
CA ASN A 73 8.52 -3.79 -1.36
C ASN A 73 9.94 -3.66 -1.95
N LYS A 74 10.36 -2.41 -2.21
CA LYS A 74 11.67 -2.09 -2.82
C LYS A 74 12.87 -2.49 -1.93
N ASN A 75 12.69 -2.54 -0.61
CA ASN A 75 13.78 -2.91 0.31
C ASN A 75 14.05 -4.42 0.28
N LEU A 76 13.00 -5.22 0.12
CA LEU A 76 13.08 -6.69 0.09
C LEU A 76 13.08 -7.25 -1.34
N ASN A 77 12.85 -6.42 -2.35
CA ASN A 77 12.77 -6.80 -3.75
C ASN A 77 11.75 -7.93 -4.00
N GLY A 78 10.54 -7.75 -3.48
CA GLY A 78 9.46 -8.74 -3.57
C GLY A 78 8.10 -8.16 -3.21
N ILE A 79 7.09 -9.02 -3.26
CA ILE A 79 5.70 -8.70 -2.92
C ILE A 79 5.38 -9.27 -1.54
N GLU A 80 4.88 -8.44 -0.65
CA GLU A 80 4.35 -8.85 0.65
C GLU A 80 2.82 -8.86 0.59
N LEU A 81 2.22 -9.97 0.98
CA LEU A 81 0.77 -10.14 0.97
C LEU A 81 0.32 -10.90 2.20
N LYS A 82 -0.94 -10.69 2.61
CA LYS A 82 -1.55 -11.37 3.75
C LYS A 82 -2.60 -12.36 3.25
N GLU A 83 -2.35 -13.65 3.43
CA GLU A 83 -3.26 -14.75 3.09
C GLU A 83 -3.59 -15.54 4.37
N ASN A 84 -4.88 -15.78 4.64
CA ASN A 84 -5.33 -16.57 5.80
C ASN A 84 -4.70 -16.14 7.14
N ASP A 85 -4.69 -14.83 7.38
CA ASP A 85 -4.04 -14.19 8.53
C ASP A 85 -2.52 -14.34 8.66
N LYS A 86 -1.85 -14.92 7.67
CA LYS A 86 -0.39 -15.04 7.61
C LYS A 86 0.19 -14.08 6.59
N TRP A 87 1.31 -13.46 6.94
CA TRP A 87 2.12 -12.71 6.00
C TRP A 87 2.94 -13.67 5.15
N ILE A 88 2.90 -13.47 3.85
CA ILE A 88 3.65 -14.22 2.85
C ILE A 88 4.50 -13.22 2.08
N PHE A 89 5.75 -13.58 1.87
CA PHE A 89 6.68 -12.84 1.04
C PHE A 89 6.99 -13.64 -0.22
N ILE A 90 6.88 -12.99 -1.38
CA ILE A 90 7.16 -13.58 -2.69
C ILE A 90 8.28 -12.77 -3.35
N PRO A 91 9.49 -13.33 -3.48
CA PRO A 91 10.57 -12.66 -4.20
C PRO A 91 10.18 -12.37 -5.66
N LEU A 92 10.59 -11.23 -6.22
CA LEU A 92 10.33 -10.94 -7.64
C LEU A 92 10.94 -12.00 -8.57
N THR A 93 12.04 -12.62 -8.15
CA THR A 93 12.70 -13.71 -8.89
C THR A 93 11.82 -14.95 -9.02
N GLU A 94 10.82 -15.13 -8.16
CA GLU A 94 9.87 -16.26 -8.20
C GLU A 94 8.64 -15.96 -9.05
N ILE A 95 8.49 -14.71 -9.52
CA ILE A 95 7.41 -14.32 -10.42
C ILE A 95 7.82 -14.66 -11.85
N LYS A 96 7.03 -15.51 -12.51
CA LYS A 96 7.23 -15.90 -13.91
C LYS A 96 6.64 -14.87 -14.87
N TRP A 97 5.47 -14.35 -14.52
CA TRP A 97 4.71 -13.41 -15.35
C TRP A 97 3.77 -12.58 -14.48
N TYR A 98 3.46 -11.36 -14.92
CA TYR A 98 2.48 -10.50 -14.29
C TYR A 98 1.73 -9.64 -15.32
N GLU A 99 0.56 -9.18 -14.93
CA GLU A 99 -0.28 -8.23 -15.65
C GLU A 99 -0.93 -7.26 -14.66
N VAL A 100 -1.06 -6.00 -15.07
CA VAL A 100 -1.82 -4.99 -14.32
C VAL A 100 -3.02 -4.55 -15.15
N LYS A 101 -4.20 -4.59 -14.53
CA LYS A 101 -5.44 -4.09 -15.11
C LYS A 101 -5.93 -2.87 -14.34
N GLU A 102 -6.27 -1.81 -15.07
CA GLU A 102 -6.99 -0.65 -14.54
C GLU A 102 -8.49 -0.88 -14.76
N ILE A 103 -9.28 -0.68 -13.70
CA ILE A 103 -10.74 -0.71 -13.71
C ILE A 103 -11.22 0.65 -13.20
N ILE A 104 -11.92 1.39 -14.06
CA ILE A 104 -12.55 2.66 -13.69
C ILE A 104 -13.91 2.34 -13.09
N LYS A 105 -14.14 2.71 -11.83
CA LYS A 105 -15.43 2.47 -11.14
C LYS A 105 -16.53 3.46 -11.54
N ASP A 106 -16.25 4.33 -12.51
CA ASP A 106 -17.13 5.41 -12.92
C ASP A 106 -18.00 4.99 -14.11
N LYS A 107 -19.30 4.85 -13.82
CA LYS A 107 -20.48 4.72 -14.69
C LYS A 107 -21.03 3.32 -14.97
N THR A 108 -21.69 2.75 -13.97
CA THR A 108 -23.03 2.18 -14.21
C THR A 108 -23.98 3.35 -14.43
N ILE A 109 -24.53 3.47 -15.65
CA ILE A 109 -25.73 4.28 -15.93
C ILE A 109 -26.95 3.48 -15.48
#